data_AF-A0A9J5YYZ9-F1
#
_entry.id   AF-A0A9J5YYZ9-F1
#
_cell.length_a   1.000
_cell.length_b   1.000
_cell.length_c   1.000
_cell.angle_alpha   90.00
_cell.angle_beta   90.00
_cell.angle_gamma   90.00
#
_symmetry.space_group_name_H-M   'P 1'
#
loop_
_entity.id
_entity.type
_entity.pdbx_description
1 polymer ?
#
loop_
_entity_poly.entity_id
_entity_poly.type
_entity_poly.pdbx_seq_one_letter_code
_entity_poly.pdbx_strand_id
1 'polypeptide(L)'
;MKILAHTFAPPTGFFHLDGEENWVVDGEYLKEGMVDLESVAVHEIGHLLGLDHSSKKEAIMFPTLEDGTRKVELSRDDIEGVQMLYGSNPNYNGSSTIYTHHQENDISGYSTFGSLCPHWIIGFFLALLLSISI
;
A
#
# COMPACT_ATOMS: atom_id res chain seq x y z
N MET A 1 -4.32 24.65 -6.67
CA MET A 1 -4.47 23.47 -5.80
C MET A 1 -5.21 22.44 -6.63
N LYS A 2 -4.58 21.28 -6.89
CA LYS A 2 -5.14 20.19 -7.70
C LYS A 2 -5.87 19.22 -6.76
N ILE A 3 -6.94 18.59 -7.24
CA ILE A 3 -7.70 17.59 -6.46
C ILE A 3 -7.19 16.21 -6.91
N LEU A 4 -6.47 15.51 -6.03
CA LEU A 4 -5.91 14.19 -6.34
C LEU A 4 -6.96 13.07 -6.24
N ALA A 5 -7.87 13.21 -5.28
CA ALA A 5 -8.92 12.25 -4.97
C ALA A 5 -10.05 12.95 -4.21
N HIS A 6 -11.17 12.24 -4.05
CA HIS A 6 -12.18 12.62 -3.09
C HIS A 6 -12.96 11.41 -2.58
N THR A 7 -13.49 11.56 -1.37
CA THR A 7 -14.30 10.55 -0.70
C THR A 7 -15.62 11.13 -0.20
N PHE A 8 -16.66 10.30 -0.26
CA PHE A 8 -17.92 10.53 0.43
C PHE A 8 -17.90 9.76 1.73
N ALA A 9 -17.87 10.49 2.85
CA ALA A 9 -17.95 9.93 4.20
C ALA A 9 -19.18 9.01 4.38
N PRO A 10 -19.22 8.18 5.43
CA PRO A 10 -20.37 7.34 5.74
C PRO A 10 -21.71 8.11 5.73
N PRO A 11 -22.80 7.51 5.23
CA PRO A 11 -22.93 6.09 4.87
C PRO A 11 -22.60 5.76 3.41
N THR A 12 -22.32 6.75 2.56
CA THR A 12 -22.23 6.53 1.12
C THR A 12 -20.97 5.75 0.72
N GLY A 13 -19.80 6.15 1.23
CA GLY A 13 -18.57 5.37 1.11
C GLY A 13 -17.98 5.25 -0.31
N PHE A 14 -18.16 6.25 -1.17
CA PHE A 14 -17.48 6.28 -2.47
C PHE A 14 -16.11 6.92 -2.35
N PHE A 15 -15.13 6.37 -3.05
CA PHE A 15 -13.75 6.86 -3.15
C PHE A 15 -13.37 6.90 -4.62
N HIS A 16 -12.94 8.07 -5.10
CA HIS A 16 -12.52 8.29 -6.48
C HIS A 16 -11.11 8.89 -6.53
N LEU A 17 -10.31 8.39 -7.48
CA LEU A 17 -8.99 8.90 -7.81
C LEU A 17 -9.07 9.71 -9.10
N ASP A 18 -8.31 10.81 -9.20
CA ASP A 18 -8.13 11.52 -10.47
C ASP A 18 -7.31 10.66 -11.44
N GLY A 19 -7.89 10.37 -12.61
CA GLY A 19 -7.26 9.56 -13.65
C GLY A 19 -6.15 10.29 -14.41
N GLU A 20 -5.99 11.61 -14.21
CA GLU A 20 -4.96 12.42 -14.87
C GLU A 20 -3.65 12.52 -14.07
N GLU A 21 -3.54 11.84 -12.92
CA GLU A 21 -2.31 11.85 -12.11
C GLU A 21 -1.30 10.78 -12.53
N ASN A 22 -0.02 11.08 -12.30
CA ASN A 22 1.07 10.13 -12.42
C ASN A 22 1.19 9.31 -11.12
N TRP A 23 0.28 8.36 -10.95
CA TRP A 23 0.25 7.46 -9.79
C TRP A 23 1.47 6.54 -9.76
N VAL A 24 2.10 6.45 -8.58
CA VAL A 24 3.21 5.53 -8.30
C VAL A 24 2.80 4.55 -7.20
N VAL A 25 3.15 3.29 -7.40
CA VAL A 25 2.99 2.19 -6.44
C VAL A 25 4.38 1.86 -5.88
N ASP A 26 4.46 1.51 -4.59
CA ASP A 26 5.67 1.13 -3.84
C ASP A 26 6.66 2.26 -3.49
N GLY A 27 6.46 3.49 -3.97
CA GLY A 27 7.16 4.68 -3.48
C GLY A 27 8.69 4.75 -3.71
N GLU A 28 9.32 3.68 -4.24
CA GLU A 28 10.79 3.56 -4.34
C GLU A 28 11.43 4.58 -5.30
N TYR A 29 10.64 5.25 -6.15
CA TYR A 29 11.11 6.22 -7.15
C TYR A 29 10.22 7.46 -7.29
N LEU A 30 9.72 8.00 -6.18
CA LEU A 30 8.96 9.24 -6.21
C LEU A 30 9.84 10.44 -6.57
N LYS A 31 9.32 11.31 -7.45
CA LYS A 31 9.94 12.57 -7.87
C LYS A 31 8.85 13.61 -8.10
N GLU A 32 9.27 14.85 -8.33
CA GLU A 32 8.36 15.95 -8.66
C GLU A 32 7.43 15.58 -9.83
N GLY A 33 6.15 15.90 -9.68
CA GLY A 33 5.09 15.55 -10.63
C GLY A 33 4.59 14.11 -10.57
N MET A 34 5.06 13.29 -9.61
CA MET A 34 4.50 11.97 -9.27
C MET A 34 3.76 12.01 -7.95
N VAL A 35 2.71 11.21 -7.87
CA VAL A 35 1.83 11.12 -6.70
C VAL A 35 1.86 9.70 -6.16
N ASP A 36 2.18 9.56 -4.88
CA ASP A 36 2.15 8.27 -4.21
C ASP A 36 0.71 7.80 -3.99
N LEU A 37 0.33 6.71 -4.63
CA LEU A 37 -1.04 6.19 -4.58
C LEU A 37 -1.43 5.78 -3.16
N GLU A 38 -0.51 5.15 -2.42
CA GLU A 38 -0.76 4.67 -1.07
C GLU A 38 -1.05 5.82 -0.11
N SER A 39 -0.27 6.90 -0.17
CA SER A 39 -0.47 8.10 0.65
C SER A 39 -1.87 8.70 0.46
N VAL A 40 -2.31 8.84 -0.80
CA VAL A 40 -3.65 9.35 -1.10
C VAL A 40 -4.73 8.35 -0.68
N ALA A 41 -4.55 7.06 -0.97
CA ALA A 41 -5.52 6.03 -0.61
C ALA A 41 -5.74 5.94 0.91
N VAL A 42 -4.67 6.00 1.72
CA VAL A 42 -4.80 5.95 3.19
C VAL A 42 -5.54 7.19 3.72
N HIS A 43 -5.29 8.38 3.15
CA HIS A 43 -6.03 9.61 3.49
C HIS A 43 -7.53 9.45 3.20
N GLU A 44 -7.87 9.00 2.00
CA GLU A 44 -9.25 8.82 1.57
C GLU A 44 -9.96 7.69 2.34
N ILE A 45 -9.25 6.62 2.70
CA ILE A 45 -9.76 5.58 3.62
C ILE A 45 -10.07 6.17 5.00
N GLY A 46 -9.29 7.13 5.49
CA GLY A 46 -9.63 7.85 6.71
C GLY A 46 -10.98 8.56 6.62
N HIS A 47 -11.28 9.21 5.49
CA HIS A 47 -12.60 9.78 5.23
C HIS A 47 -13.70 8.70 5.10
N LEU A 48 -13.41 7.54 4.50
CA LEU A 48 -14.35 6.40 4.46
C LEU A 48 -14.67 5.88 5.86
N LEU A 49 -13.74 5.99 6.80
CA LEU A 49 -13.91 5.68 8.21
C LEU A 49 -14.52 6.83 9.02
N GLY A 50 -14.82 7.97 8.40
CA GLY A 50 -15.46 9.11 9.04
C GLY A 50 -14.52 10.06 9.77
N LEU A 51 -13.21 10.00 9.50
CA LEU A 51 -12.27 11.01 9.98
C LEU A 51 -12.39 12.30 9.16
N ASP A 52 -12.31 13.45 9.83
CA ASP A 52 -12.14 14.76 9.21
C ASP A 52 -10.65 15.08 8.99
N HIS A 53 -10.38 16.14 8.23
CA HIS A 53 -9.02 16.62 8.05
C HIS A 53 -8.34 16.98 9.37
N SER A 54 -7.06 16.62 9.49
CA SER A 54 -6.20 17.07 10.56
C SER A 54 -5.56 18.43 10.23
N SER A 55 -5.31 19.22 11.27
CA SER A 55 -4.50 20.44 11.17
C SER A 55 -2.99 20.17 11.34
N LYS A 56 -2.60 18.95 11.70
CA LYS A 56 -1.21 18.53 11.93
C LYS A 56 -0.60 18.06 10.62
N LYS A 57 0.51 18.67 10.21
CA LYS A 57 1.16 18.36 8.91
C LYS A 57 1.68 16.94 8.82
N GLU A 58 2.02 16.33 9.95
CA GLU A 58 2.48 14.95 10.06
C GLU A 58 1.36 13.92 9.93
N ALA A 59 0.09 14.30 10.14
CA ALA A 59 -1.04 13.38 10.13
C ALA A 59 -1.44 12.98 8.72
N ILE A 60 -1.79 11.72 8.48
CA ILE A 60 -2.21 11.27 7.15
C ILE A 60 -3.45 12.03 6.69
N MET A 61 -4.32 12.43 7.62
CA MET A 61 -5.50 13.25 7.36
C MET A 61 -5.22 14.74 7.10
N PHE A 62 -3.95 15.18 6.99
CA PHE A 62 -3.65 16.54 6.55
C PHE A 62 -4.09 16.74 5.08
N PRO A 63 -4.80 17.83 4.73
CA PRO A 63 -5.49 17.99 3.45
C PRO A 63 -4.58 18.24 2.24
N THR A 64 -3.27 18.01 2.36
CA THR A 64 -2.31 18.29 1.29
C THR A 64 -1.17 17.31 1.36
N LEU A 65 -0.87 16.71 0.21
CA LEU A 65 0.31 15.88 -0.01
C LEU A 65 1.32 16.69 -0.82
N GLU A 66 2.59 16.64 -0.43
CA GLU A 66 3.67 17.27 -1.19
C GLU A 66 4.06 16.35 -2.36
N ASP A 67 4.23 16.90 -3.56
CA ASP A 67 4.63 16.14 -4.74
C ASP A 67 5.94 15.36 -4.51
N GLY A 68 6.00 14.13 -5.01
CA GLY A 68 7.20 13.29 -4.86
C GLY A 68 7.48 12.84 -3.42
N THR A 69 6.53 12.98 -2.50
CA THR A 69 6.64 12.49 -1.12
C THR A 69 5.77 11.27 -0.88
N ARG A 70 6.24 10.38 0.01
CA ARG A 70 5.47 9.26 0.54
C ARG A 70 5.15 9.52 2.00
N LYS A 71 3.89 9.35 2.37
CA LYS A 71 3.36 9.56 3.70
C LYS A 71 2.30 8.50 3.97
N VAL A 72 2.70 7.40 4.61
CA VAL A 72 1.80 6.27 4.93
C VAL A 72 1.78 5.96 6.42
N GLU A 73 2.69 6.57 7.17
CA GLU A 73 2.80 6.39 8.61
C GLU A 73 1.67 7.14 9.31
N LEU A 74 0.88 6.42 10.10
CA LEU A 74 -0.19 7.02 10.89
C LEU A 74 0.42 7.84 12.04
N SER A 75 0.03 9.10 12.12
CA SER A 75 0.36 9.93 13.26
C SER A 75 -0.49 9.56 14.47
N ARG A 76 -0.10 10.07 15.64
CA ARG A 76 -0.91 9.96 16.85
C ARG A 76 -2.32 10.53 16.67
N ASP A 77 -2.48 11.58 15.88
CA ASP A 77 -3.78 12.22 15.62
C ASP A 77 -4.72 11.30 14.85
N ASP A 78 -4.18 10.60 13.84
CA ASP A 78 -4.94 9.65 13.02
C ASP A 78 -5.40 8.45 13.86
N ILE A 79 -4.50 7.94 14.71
CA ILE A 79 -4.76 6.79 15.60
C ILE A 79 -5.79 7.16 16.67
N GLU A 80 -5.63 8.30 17.34
CA GLU A 80 -6.60 8.77 18.33
C GLU A 80 -7.96 9.05 17.67
N GLY A 81 -7.96 9.67 16.48
CA GLY A 81 -9.16 9.93 15.68
C GLY A 81 -9.98 8.67 15.41
N VAL A 82 -9.36 7.64 14.83
CA VAL A 82 -10.08 6.40 14.50
C VAL A 82 -10.52 5.65 15.76
N GLN A 83 -9.72 5.69 16.83
CA GLN A 83 -10.08 5.05 18.10
C GLN A 83 -11.22 5.77 18.82
N MET A 84 -11.41 7.07 18.62
CA MET A 84 -12.60 7.77 19.13
C MET A 84 -13.88 7.30 18.46
N LEU A 85 -13.82 6.93 17.18
CA LEU A 85 -14.98 6.45 16.42
C LEU A 85 -15.30 4.97 16.68
N TYR A 86 -14.27 4.13 16.79
CA TYR A 86 -14.44 2.66 16.79
C TYR A 86 -13.94 1.96 18.06
N GLY A 87 -13.36 2.69 19.01
CA GLY A 87 -12.77 2.15 20.23
C GLY A 87 -11.27 1.87 20.10
N SER A 88 -10.61 1.71 21.25
CA SER A 88 -9.17 1.45 21.30
C SER A 88 -8.82 0.06 20.79
N ASN A 89 -7.73 -0.05 20.02
CA ASN A 89 -7.15 -1.33 19.64
C ASN A 89 -6.40 -1.93 20.84
N PRO A 90 -6.82 -3.08 21.40
CA PRO A 90 -6.18 -3.69 22.57
C PRO A 90 -4.74 -4.15 22.30
N ASN A 91 -4.35 -4.32 21.03
CA ASN A 91 -3.01 -4.73 20.63
C ASN A 91 -2.11 -3.53 20.27
N TYR A 92 -2.64 -2.29 20.32
CA TYR A 92 -1.83 -1.10 20.03
C TYR A 92 -0.99 -0.73 21.26
N ASN A 93 0.32 -0.85 21.15
CA ASN A 93 1.27 -0.59 22.23
C ASN A 93 1.88 0.82 22.21
N GLY A 94 1.40 1.71 21.33
CA GLY A 94 1.93 3.07 21.19
C GLY A 94 3.21 3.19 20.36
N SER A 95 3.74 2.09 19.82
CA SER A 95 4.87 2.12 18.89
C SER A 95 4.35 2.20 17.46
N SER A 96 4.56 3.34 16.79
CA SER A 96 4.51 3.37 15.31
C SER A 96 5.50 2.31 14.84
N THR A 97 4.99 1.28 14.18
CA THR A 97 5.86 0.27 13.57
C THR A 97 6.53 1.03 12.45
N ILE A 98 7.85 1.23 12.49
CA ILE A 98 8.53 1.69 11.28
C ILE A 98 8.34 0.55 10.29
N TYR A 99 7.39 0.70 9.37
CA TYR A 99 7.21 -0.21 8.26
C TYR A 99 8.36 0.04 7.29
N THR A 100 9.56 -0.45 7.64
CA THR A 100 10.57 -0.72 6.62
C THR A 100 9.94 -1.70 5.64
N HIS A 101 9.89 -1.31 4.37
CA HIS A 101 9.43 -2.11 3.24
C HIS A 101 10.19 -3.45 3.22
N HIS A 102 9.72 -4.42 3.98
CA HIS A 102 10.18 -5.79 3.90
C HIS A 102 9.30 -6.44 2.83
N GLN A 103 9.87 -6.55 1.64
CA GLN A 103 9.35 -7.39 0.58
C GLN A 103 9.12 -8.81 1.13
N GLU A 104 7.86 -9.15 1.40
CA GLU A 104 7.44 -10.50 1.75
C GLU A 104 7.63 -11.40 0.52
N ASN A 105 8.82 -12.01 0.40
CA ASN A 105 8.98 -13.23 -0.40
C ASN A 105 8.45 -14.41 0.41
N ASP A 106 7.13 -14.51 0.51
CA ASP A 106 6.47 -15.66 1.11
C ASP A 106 6.56 -16.88 0.19
N ILE A 107 7.64 -17.64 0.34
CA ILE A 107 7.70 -19.05 -0.07
C ILE A 107 7.88 -19.88 1.20
N SER A 108 6.78 -20.18 1.90
CA SER A 108 6.69 -21.42 2.69
C SER A 108 5.25 -21.71 3.08
N GLY A 109 4.63 -22.71 2.44
CA GLY A 109 3.28 -23.11 2.81
C GLY A 109 2.63 -24.24 2.01
N TYR A 110 3.39 -25.12 1.34
CA TYR A 110 2.85 -26.40 0.89
C TYR A 110 3.72 -27.55 1.39
N SER A 111 3.24 -28.21 2.43
CA SER A 111 3.79 -29.43 2.99
C SER A 111 3.32 -30.63 2.16
N THR A 112 4.18 -31.14 1.28
CA THR A 112 3.98 -32.47 0.69
C THR A 112 5.30 -33.21 0.52
N PHE A 113 5.49 -34.20 1.40
CA PHE A 113 6.06 -35.52 1.15
C PHE A 113 7.21 -35.65 0.13
N GLY A 114 8.42 -35.75 0.67
CA GLY A 114 9.28 -36.91 0.40
C GLY A 114 10.17 -36.92 -0.84
N SER A 115 11.34 -37.51 -0.62
CA SER A 115 12.19 -38.18 -1.61
C SER A 115 13.14 -37.31 -2.45
N LEU A 116 14.40 -37.30 -1.97
CA LEU A 116 15.63 -37.25 -2.75
C LEU A 116 15.43 -37.73 -4.20
N CYS A 117 15.60 -36.84 -5.19
CA CYS A 117 15.74 -37.24 -6.58
C CYS A 117 16.89 -36.43 -7.25
N PRO A 118 17.80 -37.07 -8.02
CA PRO A 118 19.10 -36.52 -8.38
C PRO A 118 19.10 -35.70 -9.68
N HIS A 119 20.16 -34.92 -9.83
CA HIS A 119 20.45 -33.83 -10.79
C HIS A 119 20.35 -34.10 -12.31
N TRP A 120 19.66 -35.14 -12.81
CA TRP A 120 19.72 -35.55 -14.23
C TRP A 120 18.46 -35.31 -15.08
N ILE A 121 17.50 -34.48 -14.64
CA ILE A 121 16.29 -34.17 -15.44
C ILE A 121 16.34 -32.78 -16.14
N ILE A 122 17.32 -31.93 -15.84
CA ILE A 122 17.49 -30.62 -16.51
C ILE A 122 17.94 -30.78 -17.99
N GLY A 123 18.32 -31.98 -18.43
CA GLY A 123 18.81 -32.25 -19.79
C GLY A 123 17.76 -32.55 -20.86
N PHE A 124 16.45 -32.63 -20.55
CA PHE A 124 15.45 -33.14 -21.51
C PHE A 124 14.45 -32.12 -22.08
N PHE A 125 14.51 -30.84 -21.68
CA PHE A 125 13.57 -29.82 -22.15
C PHE A 125 14.16 -28.71 -23.06
N LEU A 126 15.46 -28.76 -23.36
CA LEU A 126 16.11 -27.79 -24.26
C LEU A 126 16.24 -28.26 -25.73
N ALA A 127 15.63 -29.39 -26.10
CA ALA A 127 15.77 -29.99 -27.43
C ALA A 127 14.47 -29.97 -28.29
N LEU A 128 13.37 -29.35 -27.84
CA LEU A 128 12.08 -29.38 -28.53
C LEU A 128 11.47 -28.01 -28.89
N LEU A 129 12.25 -26.93 -28.86
CA LEU A 129 11.79 -25.60 -29.31
C LEU A 129 12.65 -24.97 -30.42
N LEU A 130 13.57 -25.74 -31.02
CA LEU A 130 14.31 -25.35 -32.24
C LEU A 130 13.84 -26.09 -33.51
N SER A 131 12.66 -26.71 -33.50
CA SER A 131 12.06 -27.36 -34.68
C SER A 131 10.72 -26.80 -35.13
N ILE A 132 10.27 -25.65 -34.61
CA ILE A 132 9.12 -24.91 -35.17
C ILE A 132 9.64 -23.57 -35.69
N SER A 133 10.43 -23.68 -36.75
CA SER A 133 10.73 -22.60 -37.69
C SER A 133 11.08 -23.27 -39.01
N ILE A 134 10.05 -23.79 -39.68
CA ILE A 134 9.83 -23.87 -41.13
C ILE A 134 8.31 -23.77 -41.30
#